data_AF-A0A8S3V539-F1
#
_entry.id   AF-A0A8S3V539-F1
#
_cell.length_a   1.000
_cell.length_b   1.000
_cell.length_c   1.000
_cell.angle_alpha   90.00
_cell.angle_beta   90.00
_cell.angle_gamma   90.00
#
_symmetry.space_group_name_H-M   'P 1'
#
loop_
_entity.id
_entity.type
_entity.pdbx_description
1 polymer ?
#
loop_
_entity_poly.entity_id
_entity_poly.type
_entity_poly.pdbx_seq_one_letter_code
_entity_poly.pdbx_strand_id
1 'polypeptide(L)'
;MNGVTTNGTPVTPKSEDKSKRKGSDPLISTARGKLQSRRSKLNDQINRELRMRNGAENLFRATGNKRLKELVAVELSFFNSNIQLLKEELSDLNSNVIVYQHENCTSNVPMIPLGLKETTECDIEIPIKDFILEHYSEDGSVYQTEIDELLLFRKAIRTPQRNEEGVELLTEYVNQLYYVEKRFSDKMTGLHFHWYDSLTGVPNTQKTIGFEKGSVLFNIGALYTQIGCKQDRTKESGIESAIKSFQLAAGTLGYIHNHFTNPPSMDMQPESLTMLVQLMMCQAQECVFERFVMKDLQDGMVPYIKAAQEAMMVSVYYEETALLMSSDPVKDYIPYSWISMAQVKHEYFKALAHHNMACAILDPNDVEDEYSLQYFLSAHLSTEEDTNENSKMKIPRSPEERLQIGKAHLKESLNCYEEALRLHDLCKQLRKIDTFLDILKTSHDECLKKFSELEEEDNFNLDLVLSQTIVPRSERTLETLTPDFKSVKVKDIFARLGPIAIFDANNELSTDTILNF
;
A
#
# COMPACT_ATOMS: atom_id res chain seq x y z
N MET A 1 25.59 35.87 61.89
CA MET A 1 25.61 34.39 61.93
C MET A 1 24.18 33.93 61.90
N ASN A 2 23.73 33.34 60.80
CA ASN A 2 22.51 32.52 60.75
C ASN A 2 22.58 31.67 59.49
N GLY A 3 22.72 30.36 59.69
CA GLY A 3 22.77 29.36 58.64
C GLY A 3 21.40 29.20 57.98
N VAL A 4 21.41 29.07 56.66
CA VAL A 4 20.24 28.73 55.86
C VAL A 4 20.25 27.21 55.68
N THR A 5 19.36 26.53 56.39
CA THR A 5 18.99 25.13 56.18
C THR A 5 18.08 25.04 54.96
N THR A 6 18.54 24.42 53.88
CA THR A 6 17.72 24.05 52.73
C THR A 6 17.03 22.72 53.01
N ASN A 7 15.71 22.77 53.24
CA ASN A 7 14.86 21.58 53.29
C ASN A 7 14.70 21.02 51.86
N GLY A 8 15.35 19.89 51.60
CA GLY A 8 15.11 19.09 50.41
C GLY A 8 13.77 18.36 50.52
N THR A 9 12.80 18.75 49.70
CA THR A 9 11.63 17.93 49.38
C THR A 9 12.07 16.66 48.64
N PRO A 10 11.60 15.47 49.03
CA PRO A 10 11.93 14.24 48.32
C PRO A 10 11.24 14.25 46.96
N VAL A 11 12.04 14.26 45.90
CA VAL A 11 11.57 14.06 44.53
C VAL A 11 11.12 12.60 44.41
N THR A 12 9.82 12.37 44.42
CA THR A 12 9.22 11.11 43.98
C THR A 12 9.60 10.85 42.53
N PRO A 13 10.01 9.63 42.14
CA PRO A 13 10.30 9.34 40.74
C PRO A 13 9.02 9.51 39.93
N LYS A 14 9.09 10.30 38.85
CA LYS A 14 8.02 10.37 37.85
C LYS A 14 7.78 8.97 37.29
N SER A 15 6.53 8.53 37.30
CA SER A 15 6.09 7.33 36.59
C SER A 15 6.17 7.60 35.07
N GLU A 16 7.31 7.30 34.45
CA GLU A 16 7.47 7.44 33.00
C GLU A 16 6.95 6.18 32.25
N ASP A 17 6.29 6.46 31.12
CA ASP A 17 6.05 5.61 29.93
C ASP A 17 5.04 4.45 29.87
N LYS A 18 4.37 4.03 30.94
CA LYS A 18 3.34 2.95 30.79
C LYS A 18 2.07 3.36 30.03
N SER A 19 1.88 4.65 29.75
CA SER A 19 0.66 5.19 29.12
C SER A 19 0.59 5.02 27.61
N LYS A 20 1.71 4.86 26.90
CA LYS A 20 1.76 4.89 25.43
C LYS A 20 1.51 3.55 24.75
N ARG A 21 1.74 2.44 25.44
CA ARG A 21 1.61 1.07 24.90
C ARG A 21 0.18 0.53 25.00
N LYS A 22 -0.79 1.28 24.49
CA LYS A 22 -2.20 0.84 24.43
C LYS A 22 -2.66 0.73 23.00
N GLY A 23 -3.15 -0.46 22.64
CA GLY A 23 -3.91 -0.65 21.41
C GLY A 23 -5.22 0.14 21.45
N SER A 24 -5.86 0.25 20.29
CA SER A 24 -7.21 0.79 20.14
C SER A 24 -8.21 0.02 21.00
N ASP A 25 -9.16 0.73 21.59
CA ASP A 25 -10.20 0.13 22.40
C ASP A 25 -11.14 -0.72 21.52
N PRO A 26 -11.22 -2.04 21.72
CA PRO A 26 -12.06 -2.93 20.92
C PRO A 26 -13.57 -2.65 21.06
N LEU A 27 -13.99 -1.90 22.09
CA LEU A 27 -15.38 -1.48 22.28
C LEU A 27 -15.77 -0.32 21.35
N ILE A 28 -14.78 0.41 20.81
CA ILE A 28 -15.02 1.48 19.84
C ILE A 28 -15.25 0.84 18.46
N SER A 29 -16.51 0.52 18.19
CA SER A 29 -16.97 -0.16 16.98
C SER A 29 -16.95 0.74 15.72
N THR A 30 -15.78 1.27 15.37
CA THR A 30 -15.56 2.03 14.13
C THR A 30 -15.87 1.17 12.90
N ALA A 31 -16.24 1.77 11.77
CA ALA A 31 -16.47 1.04 10.51
C ALA A 31 -15.25 0.18 10.11
N ARG A 32 -14.04 0.74 10.22
CA ARG A 32 -12.78 0.03 10.02
C ARG A 32 -12.58 -1.11 11.03
N GLY A 33 -12.92 -0.90 12.30
CA GLY A 33 -12.88 -1.94 13.34
C GLY A 33 -13.82 -3.11 13.06
N LYS A 34 -15.05 -2.82 12.58
CA LYS A 34 -16.01 -3.85 12.15
C LYS A 34 -15.50 -4.65 10.96
N LEU A 35 -14.89 -3.98 9.98
CA LEU A 35 -14.27 -4.63 8.82
C LEU A 35 -13.15 -5.59 9.27
N GLN A 36 -12.25 -5.13 10.14
CA GLN A 36 -11.19 -5.97 10.71
C GLN A 36 -11.77 -7.17 11.49
N SER A 37 -12.80 -6.96 12.31
CA SER A 37 -13.42 -8.06 13.07
C SER A 37 -14.07 -9.11 12.16
N ARG A 38 -14.73 -8.68 11.07
CA ARG A 38 -15.29 -9.59 10.07
C ARG A 38 -14.18 -10.37 9.36
N ARG A 39 -13.10 -9.69 8.98
CA ARG A 39 -11.92 -10.29 8.37
C ARG A 39 -11.31 -11.37 9.25
N SER A 40 -11.15 -11.09 10.53
CA SER A 40 -10.62 -12.06 11.49
C SER A 40 -11.48 -13.32 11.62
N LYS A 41 -12.80 -13.16 11.64
CA LYS A 41 -13.73 -14.32 11.64
C LYS A 41 -13.60 -15.15 10.35
N LEU A 42 -13.42 -14.51 9.20
CA LEU A 42 -13.21 -15.20 7.92
C LEU A 42 -11.87 -15.93 7.91
N ASN A 43 -10.79 -15.31 8.39
CA ASN A 43 -9.47 -15.94 8.52
C ASN A 43 -9.55 -17.22 9.37
N ASP A 44 -10.25 -17.16 10.50
CA ASP A 44 -10.47 -18.34 11.36
C ASP A 44 -11.30 -19.43 10.67
N GLN A 45 -12.30 -19.06 9.86
CA GLN A 45 -13.07 -20.01 9.04
C GLN A 45 -12.19 -20.68 7.98
N ILE A 46 -11.41 -19.89 7.24
CA ILE A 46 -10.46 -20.38 6.22
C ILE A 46 -9.47 -21.35 6.85
N ASN A 47 -8.89 -21.00 8.00
CA ASN A 47 -7.97 -21.87 8.74
C ASN A 47 -8.61 -23.20 9.12
N ARG A 48 -9.85 -23.19 9.64
CA ARG A 48 -10.58 -24.43 9.97
C ARG A 48 -10.79 -25.30 8.75
N GLU A 49 -11.27 -24.73 7.65
CA GLU A 49 -11.53 -25.47 6.40
C GLU A 49 -10.23 -26.03 5.80
N LEU A 50 -9.14 -25.27 5.82
CA LEU A 50 -7.82 -25.75 5.39
C LEU A 50 -7.33 -26.95 6.22
N ARG A 51 -7.52 -26.92 7.54
CA ARG A 51 -7.18 -28.05 8.42
C ARG A 51 -8.00 -29.29 8.09
N MET A 52 -9.31 -29.13 7.88
CA MET A 52 -10.21 -30.22 7.50
C MET A 52 -9.82 -30.82 6.13
N ARG A 53 -9.55 -29.96 5.14
CA ARG A 53 -9.03 -30.36 3.82
C ARG A 53 -7.73 -31.16 3.95
N ASN A 54 -6.75 -30.66 4.70
CA ASN A 54 -5.45 -31.34 4.86
C ASN A 54 -5.62 -32.69 5.57
N GLY A 55 -6.51 -32.78 6.57
CA GLY A 55 -6.86 -34.04 7.22
C GLY A 55 -7.49 -35.04 6.26
N ALA A 56 -8.44 -34.59 5.43
CA ALA A 56 -9.07 -35.41 4.40
C ALA A 56 -8.05 -35.85 3.33
N GLU A 57 -7.11 -34.99 2.94
CA GLU A 57 -6.07 -35.30 1.95
C GLU A 57 -5.12 -36.38 2.47
N ASN A 58 -4.72 -36.27 3.73
CA ASN A 58 -3.90 -37.29 4.39
C ASN A 58 -4.65 -38.63 4.47
N LEU A 59 -5.94 -38.62 4.81
CA LEU A 59 -6.76 -39.84 4.85
C LEU A 59 -6.92 -40.46 3.44
N PHE A 60 -7.12 -39.63 2.42
CA PHE A 60 -7.21 -40.06 1.03
C PHE A 60 -5.93 -40.77 0.56
N ARG A 61 -4.77 -40.24 0.95
CA ARG A 61 -3.45 -40.81 0.65
C ARG A 61 -3.20 -42.10 1.43
N ALA A 62 -3.65 -42.18 2.69
CA ALA A 62 -3.41 -43.31 3.58
C ALA A 62 -4.36 -44.50 3.35
N THR A 63 -5.59 -44.27 2.86
CA THR A 63 -6.60 -45.34 2.73
C THR A 63 -6.40 -46.23 1.50
N GLY A 64 -6.44 -47.55 1.71
CA GLY A 64 -6.51 -48.55 0.64
C GLY A 64 -7.92 -48.97 0.23
N ASN A 65 -8.95 -48.54 0.98
CA ASN A 65 -10.34 -48.93 0.72
C ASN A 65 -10.93 -48.02 -0.37
N LYS A 66 -11.28 -48.61 -1.52
CA LYS A 66 -11.81 -47.88 -2.69
C LYS A 66 -13.07 -47.06 -2.38
N ARG A 67 -14.02 -47.61 -1.63
CA ARG A 67 -15.28 -46.91 -1.29
C ARG A 67 -15.03 -45.73 -0.35
N LEU A 68 -14.14 -45.91 0.62
CA LEU A 68 -13.73 -44.82 1.51
C LEU A 68 -12.97 -43.74 0.73
N LYS A 69 -12.12 -44.14 -0.22
CA LYS A 69 -11.36 -43.22 -1.07
C LYS A 69 -12.29 -42.34 -1.93
N GLU A 70 -13.34 -42.93 -2.52
CA GLU A 70 -14.38 -42.19 -3.25
C GLU A 70 -15.13 -41.20 -2.34
N LEU A 71 -15.51 -41.61 -1.13
CA LEU A 71 -16.14 -40.71 -0.15
C LEU A 71 -15.22 -39.52 0.21
N VAL A 72 -13.95 -39.79 0.52
CA VAL A 72 -12.99 -38.74 0.89
C VAL A 72 -12.70 -37.80 -0.29
N ALA A 73 -12.75 -38.28 -1.53
CA ALA A 73 -12.63 -37.42 -2.71
C ALA A 73 -13.79 -36.41 -2.82
N VAL A 74 -15.01 -36.83 -2.51
CA VAL A 74 -16.18 -35.94 -2.48
C VAL A 74 -16.03 -34.88 -1.38
N GLU A 75 -15.62 -35.30 -0.18
CA GLU A 75 -15.36 -34.37 0.93
C GLU A 75 -14.24 -33.37 0.60
N LEU A 76 -13.15 -33.82 -0.06
CA LEU A 76 -12.08 -32.93 -0.53
C LEU A 76 -12.60 -31.89 -1.53
N SER A 77 -13.47 -32.30 -2.45
CA SER A 77 -14.12 -31.35 -3.38
C SER A 77 -14.99 -30.35 -2.63
N PHE A 78 -15.72 -30.79 -1.60
CA PHE A 78 -16.53 -29.92 -0.75
C PHE A 78 -15.68 -28.89 -0.01
N PHE A 79 -14.60 -29.30 0.67
CA PHE A 79 -13.69 -28.38 1.36
C PHE A 79 -13.03 -27.39 0.41
N ASN A 80 -12.59 -27.83 -0.78
CA ASN A 80 -12.03 -26.93 -1.79
C ASN A 80 -13.05 -25.87 -2.24
N SER A 81 -14.30 -26.26 -2.48
CA SER A 81 -15.37 -25.33 -2.83
C SER A 81 -15.66 -24.33 -1.70
N ASN A 82 -15.68 -24.79 -0.45
CA ASN A 82 -15.94 -23.91 0.69
C ASN A 82 -14.79 -22.92 0.93
N ILE A 83 -13.54 -23.37 0.82
CA ILE A 83 -12.36 -22.49 0.90
C ILE A 83 -12.42 -21.42 -0.20
N GLN A 84 -12.80 -21.79 -1.42
CA GLN A 84 -12.94 -20.84 -2.52
C GLN A 84 -13.98 -19.77 -2.21
N LEU A 85 -15.17 -20.15 -1.71
CA LEU A 85 -16.22 -19.19 -1.31
C LEU A 85 -15.75 -18.25 -0.20
N LEU A 86 -15.04 -18.77 0.81
CA LEU A 86 -14.51 -17.94 1.90
C LEU A 86 -13.42 -16.97 1.42
N LYS A 87 -12.56 -17.41 0.49
CA LYS A 87 -11.57 -16.54 -0.15
C LYS A 87 -12.21 -15.45 -1.00
N GLU A 88 -13.28 -15.76 -1.72
CA GLU A 88 -14.08 -14.78 -2.46
C GLU A 88 -14.73 -13.76 -1.52
N GLU A 89 -15.28 -14.19 -0.37
CA GLU A 89 -15.83 -13.27 0.62
C GLU A 89 -14.74 -12.36 1.23
N LEU A 90 -13.55 -12.90 1.49
CA LEU A 90 -12.40 -12.12 1.95
C LEU A 90 -11.94 -11.11 0.89
N SER A 91 -11.89 -11.53 -0.37
CA SER A 91 -11.57 -10.67 -1.52
C SER A 91 -12.56 -9.50 -1.60
N ASP A 92 -13.86 -9.78 -1.54
CA ASP A 92 -14.94 -8.78 -1.50
C ASP A 92 -14.77 -7.79 -0.33
N LEU A 93 -14.31 -8.27 0.82
CA LEU A 93 -14.06 -7.42 1.99
C LEU A 93 -12.82 -6.52 1.78
N ASN A 94 -11.77 -7.06 1.17
CA ASN A 94 -10.55 -6.32 0.81
C ASN A 94 -10.78 -5.31 -0.31
N SER A 95 -11.82 -5.50 -1.13
CA SER A 95 -12.28 -4.52 -2.13
C SER A 95 -12.95 -3.28 -1.53
N ASN A 96 -13.26 -3.27 -0.23
CA ASN A 96 -13.96 -2.15 0.40
C ASN A 96 -12.98 -1.02 0.78
N VAL A 97 -12.66 -0.20 -0.22
CA VAL A 97 -11.70 0.92 -0.08
C VAL A 97 -12.31 2.18 0.55
N ILE A 98 -13.63 2.37 0.45
CA ILE A 98 -14.32 3.61 0.83
C ILE A 98 -14.24 3.91 2.32
N VAL A 99 -14.23 2.87 3.16
CA VAL A 99 -14.15 3.01 4.62
C VAL A 99 -12.80 3.62 5.10
N TYR A 100 -11.82 3.72 4.21
CA TYR A 100 -10.51 4.32 4.48
C TYR A 100 -10.32 5.71 3.86
N GLN A 101 -11.18 6.12 2.93
CA GLN A 101 -11.06 7.43 2.28
C GLN A 101 -11.48 8.55 3.24
N HIS A 102 -10.96 9.75 3.02
CA HIS A 102 -11.43 10.95 3.72
C HIS A 102 -12.82 11.38 3.21
N GLU A 103 -13.68 11.84 4.12
CA GLU A 103 -15.10 12.16 3.81
C GLU A 103 -15.26 13.28 2.77
N ASN A 104 -14.31 14.22 2.72
CA ASN A 104 -14.35 15.35 1.77
C ASN A 104 -13.84 14.99 0.36
N CYS A 105 -13.21 13.83 0.17
CA CYS A 105 -12.59 13.45 -1.10
C CYS A 105 -13.64 12.87 -2.07
N THR A 106 -14.67 13.66 -2.42
CA THR A 106 -15.73 13.26 -3.36
C THR A 106 -15.34 13.49 -4.82
N SER A 107 -14.39 14.40 -5.07
CA SER A 107 -13.88 14.74 -6.41
C SER A 107 -12.54 14.08 -6.73
N ASN A 108 -11.99 13.29 -5.80
CA ASN A 108 -10.76 12.55 -6.00
C ASN A 108 -11.07 11.06 -6.15
N VAL A 109 -10.36 10.39 -7.05
CA VAL A 109 -10.55 8.94 -7.27
C VAL A 109 -10.10 8.17 -6.00
N PRO A 110 -10.80 7.11 -5.58
CA PRO A 110 -10.42 6.35 -4.38
C PRO A 110 -9.03 5.72 -4.49
N MET A 111 -8.33 5.62 -3.37
CA MET A 111 -7.05 4.92 -3.24
C MET A 111 -7.24 3.54 -2.61
N ILE A 112 -6.39 2.58 -2.96
CA ILE A 112 -6.32 1.23 -2.42
C ILE A 112 -5.45 1.23 -1.14
N PRO A 113 -6.05 0.93 0.03
CA PRO A 113 -5.32 0.68 1.26
C PRO A 113 -5.00 -0.83 1.43
N LEU A 114 -3.95 -1.12 2.18
CA LEU A 114 -3.63 -2.49 2.60
C LEU A 114 -4.31 -2.82 3.94
N GLY A 115 -4.82 -4.04 4.03
CA GLY A 115 -5.28 -4.59 5.29
C GLY A 115 -4.10 -4.97 6.19
N LEU A 116 -4.29 -4.85 7.51
CA LEU A 116 -3.29 -5.31 8.47
C LEU A 116 -3.28 -6.85 8.51
N LYS A 117 -2.10 -7.44 8.59
CA LYS A 117 -1.89 -8.82 9.03
C LYS A 117 -2.41 -8.97 10.45
N GLU A 118 -3.01 -10.13 10.72
CA GLU A 118 -3.54 -10.45 12.03
C GLU A 118 -2.65 -11.48 12.73
N THR A 119 -2.61 -11.42 14.05
CA THR A 119 -1.87 -12.40 14.85
C THR A 119 -2.69 -12.83 16.07
N THR A 120 -2.47 -14.08 16.50
CA THR A 120 -3.09 -14.64 17.69
C THR A 120 -2.23 -14.37 18.92
N GLU A 121 -2.75 -14.76 20.07
CA GLU A 121 -1.95 -14.82 21.30
C GLU A 121 -0.81 -15.83 21.13
N CYS A 122 0.32 -15.52 21.75
CA CYS A 122 1.53 -16.30 21.70
C CYS A 122 1.98 -16.50 23.15
N ASP A 123 2.20 -17.75 23.55
CA ASP A 123 2.74 -18.08 24.86
C ASP A 123 4.27 -17.90 24.82
N ILE A 124 4.72 -16.75 25.30
CA ILE A 124 6.13 -16.36 25.32
C ILE A 124 6.73 -16.58 26.73
N GLU A 125 5.88 -16.71 27.75
CA GLU A 125 6.31 -16.71 29.15
C GLU A 125 7.16 -17.95 29.49
N ILE A 126 6.66 -19.14 29.18
CA ILE A 126 7.35 -20.39 29.49
C ILE A 126 8.67 -20.47 28.69
N PRO A 127 8.68 -20.29 27.36
CA PRO A 127 9.93 -20.30 26.58
C PRO A 127 11.01 -19.33 27.09
N ILE A 128 10.64 -18.10 27.48
CA ILE A 128 11.60 -17.13 27.99
C ILE A 128 12.15 -17.57 29.36
N LYS A 129 11.29 -18.03 30.28
CA LYS A 129 11.73 -18.50 31.59
C LYS A 129 12.69 -19.68 31.48
N ASP A 130 12.36 -20.65 30.64
CA ASP A 130 13.19 -21.82 30.38
C ASP A 130 14.54 -21.39 29.78
N PHE A 131 14.53 -20.45 28.83
CA PHE A 131 15.78 -19.92 28.24
C PHE A 131 16.64 -19.16 29.27
N ILE A 132 16.03 -18.35 30.15
CA ILE A 132 16.75 -17.65 31.23
C ILE A 132 17.44 -18.67 32.15
N LEU A 133 16.73 -19.74 32.51
CA LEU A 133 17.29 -20.79 33.35
C LEU A 133 18.43 -21.54 32.65
N GLU A 134 18.26 -21.92 31.39
CA GLU A 134 19.22 -22.72 30.64
C GLU A 134 20.47 -21.92 30.23
N HIS A 135 20.31 -20.70 29.73
CA HIS A 135 21.40 -19.89 29.17
C HIS A 135 22.05 -18.98 30.21
N TYR A 136 21.24 -18.30 31.03
CA TYR A 136 21.73 -17.33 32.00
C TYR A 136 21.97 -17.97 33.39
N SER A 137 21.51 -19.21 33.61
CA SER A 137 21.57 -19.87 34.93
C SER A 137 20.88 -19.08 36.04
N GLU A 138 19.85 -18.31 35.68
CA GLU A 138 19.04 -17.50 36.60
C GLU A 138 17.61 -18.04 36.70
N ASP A 139 16.92 -17.74 37.81
CA ASP A 139 15.50 -18.08 37.94
C ASP A 139 14.64 -17.13 37.10
N GLY A 140 14.04 -17.64 36.02
CA GLY A 140 13.17 -16.86 35.12
C GLY A 140 11.97 -16.19 35.81
N SER A 141 11.52 -16.69 36.97
CA SER A 141 10.43 -16.06 37.72
C SER A 141 10.78 -14.66 38.25
N VAL A 142 12.07 -14.37 38.42
CA VAL A 142 12.60 -13.05 38.84
C VAL A 142 12.40 -11.96 37.77
N TYR A 143 12.12 -12.37 36.53
CA TYR A 143 11.89 -11.52 35.36
C TYR A 143 10.42 -11.43 34.94
N GLN A 144 9.49 -11.81 35.82
CA GLN A 144 8.05 -11.78 35.50
C GLN A 144 7.57 -10.41 35.04
N THR A 145 8.08 -9.32 35.63
CA THR A 145 7.65 -7.97 35.28
C THR A 145 8.03 -7.61 33.83
N GLU A 146 9.22 -7.99 33.40
CA GLU A 146 9.74 -7.82 32.05
C GLU A 146 8.97 -8.67 31.03
N ILE A 147 8.66 -9.92 31.40
CA ILE A 147 7.84 -10.83 30.59
C ILE A 147 6.42 -10.27 30.42
N ASP A 148 5.77 -9.83 31.51
CA ASP A 148 4.44 -9.23 31.48
C ASP A 148 4.43 -7.94 30.62
N GLU A 149 5.51 -7.16 30.68
CA GLU A 149 5.67 -5.95 29.86
C GLU A 149 5.75 -6.29 28.37
N LEU A 150 6.54 -7.30 27.98
CA LEU A 150 6.60 -7.77 26.59
C LEU A 150 5.26 -8.33 26.11
N LEU A 151 4.57 -9.13 26.94
CA LEU A 151 3.25 -9.69 26.62
C LEU A 151 2.18 -8.62 26.44
N LEU A 152 2.15 -7.61 27.32
CA LEU A 152 1.24 -6.47 27.20
C LEU A 152 1.52 -5.68 25.93
N PHE A 153 2.80 -5.50 25.59
CA PHE A 153 3.19 -4.80 24.38
C PHE A 153 2.76 -5.56 23.13
N ARG A 154 3.03 -6.87 23.08
CA ARG A 154 2.55 -7.73 21.99
C ARG A 154 1.03 -7.72 21.88
N LYS A 155 0.31 -7.64 23.00
CA LYS A 155 -1.15 -7.50 22.98
C LYS A 155 -1.59 -6.18 22.36
N ALA A 156 -0.88 -5.08 22.64
CA ALA A 156 -1.20 -3.75 22.09
C ALA A 156 -1.04 -3.69 20.56
N ILE A 157 0.03 -4.26 20.00
CA ILE A 157 0.30 -4.24 18.55
C ILE A 157 -0.71 -5.02 17.71
N ARG A 158 -1.55 -5.86 18.32
CA ARG A 158 -2.64 -6.57 17.63
C ARG A 158 -3.77 -5.64 17.20
N THR A 159 -3.86 -4.47 17.81
CA THR A 159 -4.94 -3.51 17.60
C THR A 159 -4.40 -2.08 17.49
N PRO A 160 -3.41 -1.80 16.62
CA PRO A 160 -2.80 -0.48 16.56
C PRO A 160 -3.87 0.56 16.16
N GLN A 161 -3.71 1.78 16.66
CA GLN A 161 -4.51 2.89 16.17
C GLN A 161 -4.21 3.16 14.69
N ARG A 162 -5.16 3.76 13.97
CA ARG A 162 -5.04 4.04 12.52
C ARG A 162 -4.58 5.47 12.25
N ASN A 163 -3.45 5.79 12.84
CA ASN A 163 -2.79 7.10 12.87
C ASN A 163 -1.30 6.91 13.21
N GLU A 164 -0.60 8.01 13.35
CA GLU A 164 0.82 8.09 13.67
C GLU A 164 1.16 7.43 15.02
N GLU A 165 0.29 7.52 16.02
CA GLU A 165 0.47 6.83 17.32
C GLU A 165 0.52 5.30 17.14
N GLY A 166 -0.27 4.76 16.21
CA GLY A 166 -0.21 3.33 15.87
C GLY A 166 1.09 2.96 15.17
N VAL A 167 1.62 3.81 14.30
CA VAL A 167 2.93 3.60 13.66
C VAL A 167 4.04 3.60 14.71
N GLU A 168 4.03 4.58 15.62
CA GLU A 168 4.98 4.65 16.74
C GLU A 168 4.92 3.39 17.61
N LEU A 169 3.71 2.91 17.97
CA LEU A 169 3.52 1.70 18.76
C LEU A 169 4.15 0.46 18.09
N LEU A 170 3.91 0.28 16.78
CA LEU A 170 4.47 -0.84 16.03
C LEU A 170 6.00 -0.73 15.88
N THR A 171 6.51 0.49 15.65
CA THR A 171 7.94 0.77 15.49
C THR A 171 8.68 0.54 16.81
N GLU A 172 8.11 0.98 17.93
CA GLU A 172 8.62 0.74 19.26
C GLU A 172 8.70 -0.79 19.54
N TYR A 173 7.71 -1.57 19.14
CA TYR A 173 7.75 -3.03 19.29
C TYR A 173 8.82 -3.68 18.40
N VAL A 174 8.97 -3.26 17.13
CA VAL A 174 10.06 -3.73 16.25
C VAL A 174 11.43 -3.46 16.88
N ASN A 175 11.61 -2.29 17.49
CA ASN A 175 12.86 -1.94 18.16
C ASN A 175 13.07 -2.76 19.44
N GLN A 176 12.02 -3.16 20.16
CA GLN A 176 12.14 -4.11 21.27
C GLN A 176 12.52 -5.51 20.78
N LEU A 177 11.97 -5.96 19.65
CA LEU A 177 12.31 -7.26 19.08
C LEU A 177 13.79 -7.39 18.73
N TYR A 178 14.47 -6.28 18.39
CA TYR A 178 15.93 -6.28 18.23
C TYR A 178 16.66 -6.69 19.52
N TYR A 179 16.24 -6.19 20.67
CA TYR A 179 16.83 -6.60 21.95
C TYR A 179 16.46 -8.03 22.33
N VAL A 180 15.21 -8.44 22.06
CA VAL A 180 14.77 -9.81 22.28
C VAL A 180 15.61 -10.78 21.44
N GLU A 181 15.84 -10.49 20.16
CA GLU A 181 16.68 -11.30 19.26
C GLU A 181 18.13 -11.42 19.73
N LYS A 182 18.69 -10.37 20.31
CA LYS A 182 20.05 -10.37 20.86
C LYS A 182 20.16 -11.10 22.20
N ARG A 183 19.10 -11.13 23.01
CA ARG A 183 19.08 -11.78 24.33
C ARG A 183 18.60 -13.22 24.29
N PHE A 184 17.75 -13.55 23.34
CA PHE A 184 17.11 -14.85 23.21
C PHE A 184 17.44 -15.37 21.81
N SER A 185 18.32 -16.37 21.74
CA SER A 185 18.75 -16.96 20.47
C SER A 185 17.54 -17.55 19.73
N ASP A 186 17.59 -17.57 18.39
CA ASP A 186 16.61 -18.25 17.52
C ASP A 186 16.43 -19.76 17.83
N LYS A 187 17.31 -20.32 18.66
CA LYS A 187 17.22 -21.69 19.18
C LYS A 187 16.22 -21.86 20.33
N MET A 188 15.59 -20.78 20.81
CA MET A 188 14.59 -20.85 21.87
C MET A 188 13.47 -21.84 21.47
N THR A 189 13.31 -22.89 22.27
CA THR A 189 12.31 -23.92 21.99
C THR A 189 10.93 -23.48 22.48
N GLY A 190 9.86 -24.00 21.89
CA GLY A 190 8.48 -23.71 22.31
C GLY A 190 7.85 -22.44 21.74
N LEU A 191 8.62 -21.43 21.32
CA LEU A 191 8.09 -20.19 20.75
C LEU A 191 7.56 -20.38 19.32
N HIS A 192 6.31 -19.98 19.07
CA HIS A 192 5.67 -20.03 17.76
C HIS A 192 4.85 -18.77 17.50
N PHE A 193 5.27 -17.95 16.55
CA PHE A 193 4.53 -16.79 16.08
C PHE A 193 3.55 -17.21 14.98
N HIS A 194 2.28 -16.84 15.16
CA HIS A 194 1.21 -17.16 14.24
C HIS A 194 0.67 -15.89 13.60
N TRP A 195 0.74 -15.79 12.27
CA TRP A 195 0.26 -14.64 11.52
C TRP A 195 -0.61 -15.06 10.35
N TYR A 196 -1.67 -14.30 10.13
CA TYR A 196 -2.51 -14.41 8.96
C TYR A 196 -2.01 -13.47 7.87
N ASP A 197 -1.91 -14.01 6.66
CA ASP A 197 -1.60 -13.30 5.43
C ASP A 197 -2.63 -12.18 5.15
N SER A 198 -2.15 -11.02 4.69
CA SER A 198 -2.97 -9.84 4.53
C SER A 198 -3.88 -9.85 3.29
N LEU A 199 -3.60 -10.72 2.32
CA LEU A 199 -4.30 -10.82 1.04
C LEU A 199 -5.26 -12.02 1.03
N THR A 200 -4.76 -13.18 1.44
CA THR A 200 -5.43 -14.49 1.39
C THR A 200 -6.06 -14.94 2.69
N GLY A 201 -5.69 -14.33 3.82
CA GLY A 201 -6.15 -14.77 5.15
C GLY A 201 -5.61 -16.14 5.57
N VAL A 202 -4.63 -16.70 4.84
CA VAL A 202 -4.03 -17.99 5.17
C VAL A 202 -3.06 -17.82 6.35
N PRO A 203 -3.14 -18.68 7.37
CA PRO A 203 -2.25 -18.61 8.53
C PRO A 203 -0.90 -19.27 8.27
N ASN A 204 0.15 -18.62 8.78
CA ASN A 204 1.50 -19.15 8.82
C ASN A 204 2.04 -19.14 10.25
N THR A 205 2.86 -20.14 10.57
CA THR A 205 3.49 -20.28 11.88
C THR A 205 4.98 -20.48 11.72
N GLN A 206 5.78 -19.62 12.35
CA GLN A 206 7.24 -19.81 12.44
C GLN A 206 7.75 -19.53 13.85
N LYS A 207 8.96 -20.00 14.15
CA LYS A 207 9.61 -19.80 15.46
C LYS A 207 10.51 -18.57 15.50
N THR A 208 10.90 -18.04 14.34
CA THR A 208 11.94 -17.01 14.22
C THR A 208 11.42 -15.64 14.61
N ILE A 209 12.25 -14.85 15.30
CA ILE A 209 11.92 -13.46 15.63
C ILE A 209 11.87 -12.62 14.34
N GLY A 210 12.67 -12.98 13.33
CA GLY A 210 12.58 -12.40 11.98
C GLY A 210 11.17 -12.47 11.38
N PHE A 211 10.43 -13.58 11.56
CA PHE A 211 9.06 -13.67 11.04
C PHE A 211 8.08 -12.73 11.75
N GLU A 212 8.19 -12.59 13.08
CA GLU A 212 7.40 -11.62 13.85
C GLU A 212 7.75 -10.18 13.40
N LYS A 213 9.04 -9.85 13.31
CA LYS A 213 9.53 -8.53 12.91
C LYS A 213 9.06 -8.14 11.51
N GLY A 214 9.20 -9.04 10.52
CA GLY A 214 8.74 -8.82 9.15
C GLY A 214 7.22 -8.60 9.09
N SER A 215 6.45 -9.37 9.86
CA SER A 215 4.99 -9.23 9.90
C SER A 215 4.53 -7.91 10.54
N VAL A 216 5.24 -7.42 11.55
CA VAL A 216 4.96 -6.11 12.17
C VAL A 216 5.36 -4.96 11.24
N LEU A 217 6.51 -5.09 10.54
CA LEU A 217 6.91 -4.12 9.51
C LEU A 217 5.90 -4.03 8.38
N PHE A 218 5.34 -5.17 7.94
CA PHE A 218 4.26 -5.16 6.96
C PHE A 218 3.07 -4.35 7.47
N ASN A 219 2.69 -4.51 8.74
CA ASN A 219 1.62 -3.72 9.36
C ASN A 219 1.95 -2.23 9.45
N ILE A 220 3.20 -1.83 9.64
CA ILE A 220 3.63 -0.43 9.56
C ILE A 220 3.39 0.11 8.14
N GLY A 221 3.86 -0.60 7.11
CA GLY A 221 3.62 -0.22 5.72
C GLY A 221 2.14 -0.11 5.39
N ALA A 222 1.35 -1.11 5.78
CA ALA A 222 -0.09 -1.11 5.61
C ALA A 222 -0.78 0.05 6.35
N LEU A 223 -0.33 0.41 7.55
CA LEU A 223 -0.88 1.54 8.31
C LEU A 223 -0.64 2.87 7.60
N TYR A 224 0.55 3.07 7.03
CA TYR A 224 0.83 4.25 6.20
C TYR A 224 -0.09 4.35 4.99
N THR A 225 -0.45 3.23 4.33
CA THR A 225 -1.44 3.27 3.23
C THR A 225 -2.81 3.75 3.71
N GLN A 226 -3.25 3.33 4.90
CA GLN A 226 -4.52 3.74 5.48
C GLN A 226 -4.49 5.21 5.92
N ILE A 227 -3.36 5.69 6.45
CA ILE A 227 -3.15 7.10 6.78
C ILE A 227 -3.19 7.96 5.52
N GLY A 228 -2.53 7.54 4.44
CA GLY A 228 -2.52 8.22 3.15
C GLY A 228 -3.93 8.33 2.54
N CYS A 229 -4.70 7.25 2.54
CA CYS A 229 -6.09 7.26 2.05
C CYS A 229 -7.00 8.21 2.85
N LYS A 230 -6.71 8.41 4.15
CA LYS A 230 -7.50 9.26 5.05
C LYS A 230 -7.11 10.74 4.98
N GLN A 231 -6.12 11.13 4.19
CA GLN A 231 -5.77 12.55 4.06
C GLN A 231 -6.83 13.32 3.25
N ASP A 232 -7.05 14.58 3.62
CA ASP A 232 -7.93 15.50 2.90
C ASP A 232 -7.23 16.03 1.64
N ARG A 233 -7.38 15.34 0.51
CA ARG A 233 -6.73 15.68 -0.76
C ARG A 233 -7.38 16.86 -1.50
N THR A 234 -8.37 17.52 -0.88
CA THR A 234 -8.87 18.83 -1.31
C THR A 234 -7.97 19.99 -0.88
N LYS A 235 -6.93 19.71 -0.08
CA LYS A 235 -5.97 20.69 0.45
C LYS A 235 -4.54 20.28 0.13
N GLU A 236 -3.69 21.25 -0.24
CA GLU A 236 -2.26 21.02 -0.54
C GLU A 236 -1.54 20.26 0.60
N SER A 237 -1.79 20.62 1.86
CA SER A 237 -1.19 19.95 3.02
C SER A 237 -1.60 18.48 3.16
N GLY A 238 -2.84 18.16 2.80
CA GLY A 238 -3.34 16.78 2.83
C GLY A 238 -2.76 15.96 1.67
N ILE A 239 -2.63 16.57 0.49
CA ILE A 239 -1.96 15.94 -0.66
C ILE A 239 -0.48 15.62 -0.32
N GLU A 240 0.28 16.58 0.21
CA GLU A 240 1.68 16.34 0.61
C GLU A 240 1.81 15.27 1.70
N SER A 241 0.86 15.24 2.64
CA SER A 241 0.80 14.20 3.67
C SER A 241 0.47 12.82 3.08
N ALA A 242 -0.37 12.76 2.05
CA ALA A 242 -0.69 11.52 1.33
C ALA A 242 0.53 11.00 0.55
N ILE A 243 1.21 11.87 -0.19
CA ILE A 243 2.46 11.55 -0.90
C ILE A 243 3.47 10.96 0.08
N LYS A 244 3.75 11.66 1.18
CA LYS A 244 4.70 11.18 2.20
C LYS A 244 4.30 9.82 2.77
N SER A 245 3.01 9.62 3.05
CA SER A 245 2.50 8.36 3.60
C SER A 245 2.71 7.20 2.63
N PHE A 246 2.39 7.39 1.34
CA PHE A 246 2.61 6.35 0.34
C PHE A 246 4.10 6.07 0.08
N GLN A 247 4.96 7.09 0.09
CA GLN A 247 6.41 6.90 -0.01
C GLN A 247 6.97 6.12 1.20
N LEU A 248 6.47 6.37 2.41
CA LEU A 248 6.84 5.62 3.62
C LEU A 248 6.31 4.18 3.59
N ALA A 249 5.11 3.96 3.06
CA ALA A 249 4.57 2.62 2.84
C ALA A 249 5.44 1.84 1.85
N ALA A 250 5.76 2.45 0.70
CA ALA A 250 6.62 1.87 -0.33
C ALA A 250 8.01 1.54 0.23
N GLY A 251 8.66 2.47 0.94
CA GLY A 251 9.98 2.23 1.51
C GLY A 251 9.98 1.19 2.64
N THR A 252 8.91 1.10 3.42
CA THR A 252 8.77 0.03 4.43
C THR A 252 8.62 -1.34 3.78
N LEU A 253 7.79 -1.48 2.75
CA LEU A 253 7.62 -2.74 2.03
C LEU A 253 8.88 -3.13 1.23
N GLY A 254 9.54 -2.15 0.62
CA GLY A 254 10.85 -2.33 -0.03
C GLY A 254 11.95 -2.74 0.96
N TYR A 255 11.92 -2.22 2.19
CA TYR A 255 12.82 -2.67 3.25
C TYR A 255 12.60 -4.16 3.55
N ILE A 256 11.34 -4.62 3.65
CA ILE A 256 11.03 -6.03 3.88
C ILE A 256 11.58 -6.89 2.74
N HIS A 257 11.33 -6.48 1.48
CA HIS A 257 11.80 -7.18 0.29
C HIS A 257 13.32 -7.41 0.31
N ASN A 258 14.09 -6.40 0.73
CA ASN A 258 15.55 -6.44 0.67
C ASN A 258 16.20 -7.16 1.86
N HIS A 259 15.53 -7.27 3.00
CA HIS A 259 16.14 -7.76 4.25
C HIS A 259 15.56 -9.09 4.76
N PHE A 260 14.36 -9.49 4.34
CA PHE A 260 13.72 -10.72 4.79
C PHE A 260 13.69 -11.74 3.65
N THR A 261 14.62 -12.69 3.70
CA THR A 261 14.71 -13.76 2.70
C THR A 261 13.74 -14.91 3.01
N ASN A 262 13.16 -15.51 1.97
CA ASN A 262 12.22 -16.64 2.07
C ASN A 262 11.03 -16.42 3.03
N PRO A 263 10.28 -15.32 2.91
CA PRO A 263 9.09 -15.11 3.71
C PRO A 263 8.08 -16.24 3.46
N PRO A 264 7.35 -16.72 4.47
CA PRO A 264 6.48 -17.88 4.30
C PRO A 264 5.12 -17.55 3.70
N SER A 265 4.66 -16.29 3.80
CA SER A 265 3.30 -15.86 3.39
C SER A 265 3.31 -15.19 2.02
N MET A 266 2.17 -15.25 1.32
CA MET A 266 2.04 -14.77 -0.05
C MET A 266 2.17 -13.25 -0.12
N ASP A 267 1.64 -12.53 0.87
CA ASP A 267 1.71 -11.09 1.02
C ASP A 267 3.12 -10.51 1.19
N MET A 268 4.08 -11.35 1.56
CA MET A 268 5.48 -10.96 1.74
C MET A 268 6.40 -11.56 0.67
N GLN A 269 5.90 -12.35 -0.29
CA GLN A 269 6.75 -12.86 -1.39
C GLN A 269 7.38 -11.69 -2.17
N PRO A 270 8.58 -11.88 -2.76
CA PRO A 270 9.26 -10.83 -3.52
C PRO A 270 8.36 -10.18 -4.57
N GLU A 271 7.64 -10.97 -5.37
CA GLU A 271 6.76 -10.50 -6.44
C GLU A 271 5.58 -9.69 -5.89
N SER A 272 5.00 -10.14 -4.76
CA SER A 272 3.95 -9.41 -4.05
C SER A 272 4.46 -8.07 -3.53
N LEU A 273 5.63 -8.04 -2.90
CA LEU A 273 6.21 -6.81 -2.37
C LEU A 273 6.59 -5.84 -3.49
N THR A 274 7.14 -6.31 -4.61
CA THR A 274 7.40 -5.47 -5.79
C THR A 274 6.11 -4.85 -6.32
N MET A 275 5.05 -5.64 -6.47
CA MET A 275 3.74 -5.14 -6.89
C MET A 275 3.16 -4.12 -5.91
N LEU A 276 3.23 -4.39 -4.60
CA LEU A 276 2.71 -3.47 -3.58
C LEU A 276 3.51 -2.17 -3.51
N VAL A 277 4.84 -2.22 -3.67
CA VAL A 277 5.69 -1.03 -3.77
C VAL A 277 5.30 -0.20 -5.00
N GLN A 278 5.13 -0.84 -6.16
CA GLN A 278 4.69 -0.14 -7.38
C GLN A 278 3.33 0.53 -7.17
N LEU A 279 2.36 -0.17 -6.59
CA LEU A 279 1.05 0.41 -6.27
C LEU A 279 1.18 1.65 -5.37
N MET A 280 2.02 1.61 -4.33
CA MET A 280 2.22 2.76 -3.45
C MET A 280 2.85 3.96 -4.19
N MET A 281 3.86 3.70 -5.02
CA MET A 281 4.49 4.76 -5.82
C MET A 281 3.53 5.35 -6.86
N CYS A 282 2.68 4.52 -7.46
CA CYS A 282 1.62 4.95 -8.36
C CYS A 282 0.60 5.89 -7.67
N GLN A 283 0.12 5.53 -6.48
CA GLN A 283 -0.80 6.40 -5.72
C GLN A 283 -0.12 7.69 -5.23
N ALA A 284 1.18 7.65 -4.94
CA ALA A 284 1.95 8.86 -4.67
C ALA A 284 2.05 9.77 -5.91
N GLN A 285 2.27 9.20 -7.10
CA GLN A 285 2.32 9.96 -8.36
C GLN A 285 0.97 10.58 -8.71
N GLU A 286 -0.13 9.87 -8.46
CA GLU A 286 -1.48 10.44 -8.58
C GLU A 286 -1.65 11.68 -7.69
N CYS A 287 -1.16 11.63 -6.45
CA CYS A 287 -1.18 12.79 -5.55
C CYS A 287 -0.27 13.94 -6.05
N VAL A 288 0.85 13.65 -6.72
CA VAL A 288 1.69 14.68 -7.36
C VAL A 288 0.91 15.40 -8.46
N PHE A 289 0.19 14.66 -9.30
CA PHE A 289 -0.70 15.24 -10.30
C PHE A 289 -1.81 16.10 -9.66
N GLU A 290 -2.50 15.59 -8.62
CA GLU A 290 -3.53 16.36 -7.91
C GLU A 290 -2.98 17.70 -7.37
N ARG A 291 -1.75 17.69 -6.83
CA ARG A 291 -1.08 18.91 -6.36
C ARG A 291 -0.80 19.88 -7.51
N PHE A 292 -0.31 19.37 -8.64
CA PHE A 292 0.00 20.18 -9.82
C PHE A 292 -1.27 20.89 -10.31
N VAL A 293 -2.37 20.15 -10.47
CA VAL A 293 -3.67 20.70 -10.89
C VAL A 293 -4.18 21.77 -9.91
N MET A 294 -3.95 21.58 -8.60
CA MET A 294 -4.40 22.53 -7.57
C MET A 294 -3.61 23.86 -7.57
N LYS A 295 -2.31 23.82 -7.86
CA LYS A 295 -1.40 24.96 -7.61
C LYS A 295 -0.84 25.60 -8.87
N ASP A 296 -0.48 24.74 -9.82
CA ASP A 296 0.41 25.07 -10.93
C ASP A 296 -0.34 25.09 -12.27
N LEU A 297 -1.55 24.50 -12.33
CA LEU A 297 -2.44 24.63 -13.49
C LEU A 297 -3.07 26.03 -13.52
N GLN A 298 -2.65 26.80 -14.52
CA GLN A 298 -3.10 28.16 -14.80
C GLN A 298 -3.38 28.28 -16.30
N ASP A 299 -4.05 29.36 -16.71
CA ASP A 299 -4.27 29.63 -18.13
C ASP A 299 -2.92 29.74 -18.87
N GLY A 300 -2.80 29.00 -19.97
CA GLY A 300 -1.61 29.01 -20.81
C GLY A 300 -1.26 27.62 -21.34
N MET A 301 -0.62 27.59 -22.50
CA MET A 301 -0.27 26.35 -23.21
C MET A 301 0.67 25.44 -22.39
N VAL A 302 1.74 26.00 -21.82
CA VAL A 302 2.75 25.21 -21.07
C VAL A 302 2.18 24.54 -19.80
N PRO A 303 1.42 25.22 -18.93
CA PRO A 303 0.76 24.57 -17.79
C PRO A 303 -0.12 23.38 -18.19
N TYR A 304 -0.93 23.50 -19.24
CA TYR A 304 -1.75 22.38 -19.74
C TYR A 304 -0.90 21.23 -20.29
N ILE A 305 0.19 21.52 -21.01
CA ILE A 305 1.13 20.48 -21.47
C ILE A 305 1.74 19.74 -20.29
N LYS A 306 2.18 20.45 -19.24
CA LYS A 306 2.72 19.83 -18.04
C LYS A 306 1.69 18.99 -17.30
N ALA A 307 0.46 19.47 -17.15
CA ALA A 307 -0.65 18.68 -16.60
C ALA A 307 -0.89 17.41 -17.42
N ALA A 308 -0.82 17.50 -18.75
CA ALA A 308 -0.96 16.35 -19.63
C ALA A 308 0.16 15.32 -19.42
N GLN A 309 1.42 15.76 -19.30
CA GLN A 309 2.56 14.87 -19.07
C GLN A 309 2.52 14.21 -17.68
N GLU A 310 2.12 14.95 -16.64
CA GLU A 310 1.93 14.41 -15.29
C GLU A 310 0.80 13.37 -15.26
N ALA A 311 -0.34 13.66 -15.89
CA ALA A 311 -1.44 12.70 -16.02
C ALA A 311 -1.00 11.44 -16.79
N MET A 312 -0.24 11.61 -17.88
CA MET A 312 0.29 10.47 -18.64
C MET A 312 1.27 9.63 -17.79
N MET A 313 2.10 10.27 -16.97
CA MET A 313 2.98 9.56 -16.02
C MET A 313 2.18 8.70 -15.04
N VAL A 314 1.08 9.23 -14.49
CA VAL A 314 0.18 8.47 -13.61
C VAL A 314 -0.45 7.29 -14.36
N SER A 315 -0.90 7.51 -15.60
CA SER A 315 -1.48 6.46 -16.44
C SER A 315 -0.52 5.30 -16.67
N VAL A 316 0.74 5.58 -17.03
CA VAL A 316 1.79 4.56 -17.23
C VAL A 316 2.06 3.79 -15.94
N TYR A 317 2.16 4.47 -14.80
CA TYR A 317 2.37 3.79 -13.51
C TYR A 317 1.21 2.84 -13.17
N TYR A 318 -0.03 3.20 -13.50
CA TYR A 318 -1.18 2.32 -13.31
C TYR A 318 -1.22 1.15 -14.29
N GLU A 319 -0.76 1.34 -15.53
CA GLU A 319 -0.59 0.24 -16.50
C GLU A 319 0.39 -0.80 -15.96
N GLU A 320 1.59 -0.36 -15.56
CA GLU A 320 2.63 -1.21 -14.97
C GLU A 320 2.11 -1.92 -13.71
N THR A 321 1.39 -1.21 -12.86
CA THR A 321 0.77 -1.78 -11.66
C THR A 321 -0.23 -2.88 -12.02
N ALA A 322 -1.12 -2.64 -12.98
CA ALA A 322 -2.11 -3.62 -13.42
C ALA A 322 -1.46 -4.87 -14.03
N LEU A 323 -0.36 -4.70 -14.77
CA LEU A 323 0.45 -5.81 -15.32
C LEU A 323 1.05 -6.66 -14.20
N LEU A 324 1.67 -6.04 -13.20
CA LEU A 324 2.23 -6.76 -12.04
C LEU A 324 1.15 -7.52 -11.26
N MET A 325 -0.01 -6.89 -11.03
CA MET A 325 -1.13 -7.55 -10.35
C MET A 325 -1.72 -8.71 -11.17
N SER A 326 -1.62 -8.66 -12.50
CA SER A 326 -2.11 -9.71 -13.41
C SER A 326 -1.09 -10.83 -13.67
N SER A 327 0.12 -10.72 -13.11
CA SER A 327 1.16 -11.72 -13.28
C SER A 327 0.82 -13.04 -12.58
N ASP A 328 1.23 -14.17 -13.17
CA ASP A 328 0.96 -15.52 -12.63
C ASP A 328 1.32 -15.70 -11.16
N PRO A 329 2.44 -15.15 -10.63
CA PRO A 329 2.79 -15.31 -9.23
C PRO A 329 1.83 -14.64 -8.26
N VAL A 330 1.01 -13.66 -8.71
CA VAL A 330 0.25 -12.73 -7.85
C VAL A 330 -1.27 -12.77 -8.11
N LYS A 331 -1.68 -12.96 -9.37
CA LYS A 331 -3.06 -12.78 -9.84
C LYS A 331 -4.13 -13.59 -9.08
N ASP A 332 -3.77 -14.78 -8.58
CA ASP A 332 -4.73 -15.73 -8.00
C ASP A 332 -5.18 -15.35 -6.57
N TYR A 333 -4.53 -14.35 -5.95
CA TYR A 333 -4.84 -13.95 -4.58
C TYR A 333 -4.98 -12.44 -4.35
N ILE A 334 -4.75 -11.62 -5.37
CA ILE A 334 -5.11 -10.20 -5.33
C ILE A 334 -6.59 -10.04 -5.67
N PRO A 335 -7.33 -9.15 -4.97
CA PRO A 335 -8.71 -8.86 -5.34
C PRO A 335 -8.81 -8.37 -6.77
N TYR A 336 -9.64 -9.02 -7.60
CA TYR A 336 -9.88 -8.60 -8.99
C TYR A 336 -10.26 -7.13 -9.11
N SER A 337 -10.97 -6.59 -8.12
CA SER A 337 -11.32 -5.17 -8.06
C SER A 337 -10.12 -4.22 -8.04
N TRP A 338 -8.97 -4.64 -7.49
CA TRP A 338 -7.76 -3.81 -7.47
C TRP A 338 -7.16 -3.73 -8.88
N ILE A 339 -7.11 -4.85 -9.60
CA ILE A 339 -6.71 -4.91 -11.00
C ILE A 339 -7.63 -4.02 -11.84
N SER A 340 -8.95 -4.19 -11.70
CA SER A 340 -9.93 -3.36 -12.42
C SER A 340 -9.76 -1.88 -12.06
N MET A 341 -9.51 -1.53 -10.80
CA MET A 341 -9.32 -0.13 -10.41
C MET A 341 -8.07 0.47 -11.04
N ALA A 342 -6.96 -0.27 -11.06
CA ALA A 342 -5.73 0.17 -11.73
C ALA A 342 -5.95 0.36 -13.25
N GLN A 343 -6.67 -0.55 -13.91
CA GLN A 343 -7.01 -0.44 -15.33
C GLN A 343 -7.93 0.75 -15.63
N VAL A 344 -8.98 0.96 -14.82
CA VAL A 344 -9.87 2.13 -14.97
C VAL A 344 -9.09 3.42 -14.75
N LYS A 345 -8.22 3.48 -13.73
CA LYS A 345 -7.36 4.65 -13.47
C LYS A 345 -6.36 4.89 -14.59
N HIS A 346 -5.77 3.86 -15.15
CA HIS A 346 -4.91 3.96 -16.33
C HIS A 346 -5.62 4.70 -17.47
N GLU A 347 -6.80 4.24 -17.86
CA GLU A 347 -7.59 4.86 -18.94
C GLU A 347 -8.08 6.26 -18.57
N TYR A 348 -8.52 6.47 -17.33
CA TYR A 348 -8.94 7.79 -16.85
C TYR A 348 -7.83 8.84 -16.89
N PHE A 349 -6.63 8.51 -16.39
CA PHE A 349 -5.50 9.44 -16.42
C PHE A 349 -4.95 9.61 -17.85
N LYS A 350 -5.04 8.59 -18.70
CA LYS A 350 -4.74 8.71 -20.13
C LYS A 350 -5.72 9.70 -20.79
N ALA A 351 -7.02 9.57 -20.50
CA ALA A 351 -8.03 10.48 -20.99
C ALA A 351 -7.79 11.92 -20.54
N LEU A 352 -7.45 12.13 -19.26
CA LEU A 352 -7.06 13.44 -18.73
C LEU A 352 -5.82 14.00 -19.43
N ALA A 353 -4.82 13.18 -19.73
CA ALA A 353 -3.63 13.61 -20.44
C ALA A 353 -3.98 14.17 -21.83
N HIS A 354 -4.76 13.42 -22.60
CA HIS A 354 -5.22 13.86 -23.91
C HIS A 354 -6.15 15.09 -23.83
N HIS A 355 -7.04 15.16 -22.83
CA HIS A 355 -7.90 16.32 -22.63
C HIS A 355 -7.09 17.59 -22.35
N ASN A 356 -6.12 17.53 -21.44
CA ASN A 356 -5.25 18.66 -21.15
C ASN A 356 -4.40 19.07 -22.37
N MET A 357 -3.92 18.09 -23.14
CA MET A 357 -3.18 18.37 -24.38
C MET A 357 -4.05 19.09 -25.43
N ALA A 358 -5.32 18.70 -25.54
CA ALA A 358 -6.28 19.41 -26.37
C ALA A 358 -6.53 20.85 -25.87
N CYS A 359 -6.70 21.04 -24.56
CA CYS A 359 -6.84 22.38 -23.98
C CYS A 359 -5.61 23.24 -24.25
N ALA A 360 -4.40 22.67 -24.17
CA ALA A 360 -3.16 23.37 -24.46
C ALA A 360 -3.09 23.95 -25.87
N ILE A 361 -3.71 23.29 -26.86
CA ILE A 361 -3.61 23.70 -28.27
C ILE A 361 -4.85 24.46 -28.77
N LEU A 362 -6.02 24.26 -28.14
CA LEU A 362 -7.29 24.86 -28.54
C LEU A 362 -7.67 26.13 -27.78
N ASP A 363 -7.33 26.22 -26.48
CA ASP A 363 -7.77 27.31 -25.59
C ASP A 363 -6.78 28.46 -25.28
N PRO A 364 -5.56 28.63 -25.86
CA PRO A 364 -4.69 29.71 -25.36
C PRO A 364 -4.92 31.10 -25.98
N ASN A 365 -4.79 32.13 -25.13
CA ASN A 365 -4.57 33.52 -25.55
C ASN A 365 -3.14 33.76 -26.11
N ASP A 366 -2.19 32.84 -25.86
CA ASP A 366 -0.75 32.96 -26.13
C ASP A 366 -0.20 31.90 -27.13
N VAL A 367 -1.04 31.31 -28.00
CA VAL A 367 -0.64 30.21 -28.92
C VAL A 367 0.48 30.58 -29.91
N GLU A 368 0.84 31.85 -30.03
CA GLU A 368 1.86 32.36 -30.95
C GLU A 368 3.27 32.38 -30.35
N ASP A 369 3.44 32.03 -29.07
CA ASP A 369 4.75 31.90 -28.44
C ASP A 369 5.52 30.68 -28.98
N GLU A 370 6.61 30.91 -29.72
CA GLU A 370 7.45 29.86 -30.32
C GLU A 370 8.00 28.90 -29.25
N TYR A 371 8.26 29.39 -28.03
CA TYR A 371 8.70 28.54 -26.93
C TYR A 371 7.63 27.51 -26.53
N SER A 372 6.38 27.94 -26.36
CA SER A 372 5.24 27.08 -26.02
C SER A 372 4.95 26.05 -27.10
N LEU A 373 5.03 26.44 -28.37
CA LEU A 373 4.90 25.55 -29.52
C LEU A 373 6.04 24.52 -29.59
N GLN A 374 7.27 24.94 -29.32
CA GLN A 374 8.42 24.03 -29.23
C GLN A 374 8.29 23.06 -28.05
N TYR A 375 7.74 23.54 -26.93
CA TYR A 375 7.49 22.71 -25.75
C TYR A 375 6.43 21.64 -26.03
N PHE A 376 5.33 22.00 -26.72
CA PHE A 376 4.31 21.06 -27.17
C PHE A 376 4.88 19.98 -28.09
N LEU A 377 5.72 20.36 -29.04
CA LEU A 377 6.42 19.40 -29.88
C LEU A 377 7.29 18.45 -29.04
N SER A 378 8.05 18.97 -28.08
CA SER A 378 8.88 18.15 -27.19
C SER A 378 8.08 17.17 -26.33
N ALA A 379 6.81 17.47 -26.04
CA ALA A 379 5.93 16.59 -25.29
C ALA A 379 5.44 15.38 -26.09
N HIS A 380 5.70 15.32 -27.41
CA HIS A 380 5.32 14.20 -28.29
C HIS A 380 6.53 13.47 -28.90
N LEU A 381 7.75 14.00 -28.74
CA LEU A 381 8.97 13.40 -29.25
C LEU A 381 9.64 12.55 -28.16
N SER A 382 9.68 11.23 -28.31
CA SER A 382 10.52 10.37 -27.49
C SER A 382 12.00 10.62 -27.79
N THR A 383 12.86 10.47 -26.78
CA THR A 383 14.33 10.52 -26.95
C THR A 383 14.89 9.33 -27.73
N GLU A 384 14.11 8.26 -27.90
CA GLU A 384 14.46 7.14 -28.78
C GLU A 384 14.23 7.55 -30.23
N GLU A 385 15.26 7.41 -31.06
CA GLU A 385 15.33 7.88 -32.44
C GLU A 385 14.15 7.37 -33.28
N ASP A 386 13.13 8.21 -33.45
CA ASP A 386 12.11 8.02 -34.47
C ASP A 386 12.77 8.16 -35.86
N THR A 387 13.24 7.03 -36.38
CA THR A 387 13.88 6.87 -37.70
C THR A 387 12.93 7.13 -38.87
N ASN A 388 11.65 7.42 -38.59
CA ASN A 388 10.61 7.61 -39.60
C ASN A 388 10.34 9.09 -39.87
N GLU A 389 11.05 9.68 -40.85
CA GLU A 389 10.93 11.10 -41.23
C GLU A 389 9.49 11.51 -41.61
N ASN A 390 8.64 10.57 -42.02
CA ASN A 390 7.25 10.81 -42.41
C ASN A 390 6.26 10.88 -41.23
N SER A 391 6.68 10.59 -39.99
CA SER A 391 5.83 10.60 -38.78
C SER A 391 6.19 11.69 -37.78
N LYS A 392 7.20 12.53 -38.09
CA LYS A 392 7.64 13.60 -37.20
C LYS A 392 6.55 14.67 -37.12
N MET A 393 5.98 14.85 -35.92
CA MET A 393 5.10 15.98 -35.64
C MET A 393 5.79 17.27 -36.06
N LYS A 394 5.11 18.07 -36.87
CA LYS A 394 5.57 19.43 -37.17
C LYS A 394 4.93 20.37 -36.18
N ILE A 395 5.62 21.48 -35.91
CA ILE A 395 5.06 22.55 -35.08
C ILE A 395 3.74 23.00 -35.72
N PRO A 396 2.60 22.91 -35.00
CA PRO A 396 1.31 23.27 -35.56
C PRO A 396 1.16 24.79 -35.59
N ARG A 397 1.49 25.38 -36.74
CA ARG A 397 1.57 26.84 -36.90
C ARG A 397 0.24 27.43 -37.37
N SER A 398 -0.52 26.69 -38.18
CA SER A 398 -1.81 27.18 -38.66
C SER A 398 -2.92 26.91 -37.64
N PRO A 399 -3.93 27.80 -37.52
CA PRO A 399 -5.11 27.55 -36.71
C PRO A 399 -5.82 26.23 -37.06
N GLU A 400 -5.83 25.86 -38.35
CA GLU A 400 -6.46 24.64 -38.84
C GLU A 400 -5.70 23.37 -38.41
N GLU A 401 -4.36 23.37 -38.48
CA GLU A 401 -3.53 22.28 -37.94
C GLU A 401 -3.75 22.11 -36.43
N ARG A 402 -3.81 23.22 -35.69
CA ARG A 402 -4.05 23.22 -34.25
C ARG A 402 -5.42 22.66 -33.89
N LEU A 403 -6.46 23.08 -34.61
CA LEU A 403 -7.81 22.55 -34.47
C LEU A 403 -7.84 21.04 -34.73
N GLN A 404 -7.15 20.58 -35.79
CA GLN A 404 -7.12 19.19 -36.18
C GLN A 404 -6.42 18.30 -35.14
N ILE A 405 -5.28 18.75 -34.61
CA ILE A 405 -4.56 18.06 -33.53
C ILE A 405 -5.38 18.06 -32.23
N GLY A 406 -5.95 19.21 -31.86
CA GLY A 406 -6.77 19.33 -30.65
C GLY A 406 -7.99 18.39 -30.69
N LYS A 407 -8.69 18.32 -31.82
CA LYS A 407 -9.79 17.35 -32.04
C LYS A 407 -9.32 15.91 -31.95
N ALA A 408 -8.16 15.58 -32.51
CA ALA A 408 -7.61 14.23 -32.42
C ALA A 408 -7.34 13.83 -30.95
N HIS A 409 -6.78 14.73 -30.14
CA HIS A 409 -6.61 14.49 -28.70
C HIS A 409 -7.95 14.38 -27.96
N LEU A 410 -8.94 15.23 -28.24
CA LEU A 410 -10.27 15.10 -27.62
C LEU A 410 -10.95 13.77 -27.97
N LYS A 411 -10.82 13.30 -29.22
CA LYS A 411 -11.34 12.00 -29.66
C LYS A 411 -10.69 10.84 -28.90
N GLU A 412 -9.37 10.84 -28.77
CA GLU A 412 -8.65 9.84 -27.98
C GLU A 412 -9.02 9.91 -26.49
N SER A 413 -9.19 11.12 -25.95
CA SER A 413 -9.66 11.33 -24.58
C SER A 413 -11.04 10.71 -24.35
N LEU A 414 -11.99 10.93 -25.27
CA LEU A 414 -13.32 10.31 -25.22
C LEU A 414 -13.25 8.78 -25.28
N ASN A 415 -12.48 8.22 -26.21
CA ASN A 415 -12.29 6.76 -26.29
C ASN A 415 -11.78 6.17 -24.96
N CYS A 416 -10.79 6.82 -24.34
CA CYS A 416 -10.26 6.39 -23.06
C CYS A 416 -11.28 6.53 -21.92
N TYR A 417 -12.07 7.60 -21.87
CA TYR A 417 -13.16 7.71 -20.88
C TYR A 417 -14.23 6.64 -21.06
N GLU A 418 -14.64 6.34 -22.30
CA GLU A 418 -15.59 5.28 -22.60
C GLU A 418 -15.04 3.90 -22.18
N GLU A 419 -13.77 3.65 -22.42
CA GLU A 419 -13.11 2.41 -21.98
C GLU A 419 -13.01 2.34 -20.44
N ALA A 420 -12.68 3.44 -19.78
CA ALA A 420 -12.68 3.53 -18.32
C ALA A 420 -14.07 3.22 -17.73
N LEU A 421 -15.14 3.78 -18.31
CA LEU A 421 -16.53 3.51 -17.93
C LEU A 421 -16.89 2.03 -18.18
N ARG A 422 -16.49 1.47 -19.32
CA ARG A 422 -16.72 0.06 -19.65
C ARG A 422 -16.04 -0.88 -18.65
N LEU A 423 -14.77 -0.64 -18.33
CA LEU A 423 -13.99 -1.42 -17.36
C LEU A 423 -14.56 -1.30 -15.95
N HIS A 424 -14.97 -0.09 -15.55
CA HIS A 424 -15.67 0.15 -14.30
C HIS A 424 -16.94 -0.70 -14.21
N ASP A 425 -17.76 -0.69 -15.27
CA ASP A 425 -19.04 -1.39 -15.31
C ASP A 425 -18.90 -2.92 -15.33
N LEU A 426 -17.78 -3.47 -15.79
CA LEU A 426 -17.50 -4.90 -15.69
C LEU A 426 -17.23 -5.35 -14.25
N CYS A 427 -16.68 -4.49 -13.39
CA CYS A 427 -16.30 -4.86 -12.04
C CYS A 427 -17.41 -4.61 -11.00
N LYS A 428 -17.96 -5.69 -10.44
CA LYS A 428 -19.04 -5.64 -9.43
C LYS A 428 -18.70 -4.78 -8.21
N GLN A 429 -17.44 -4.75 -7.79
CA GLN A 429 -17.04 -3.98 -6.60
C GLN A 429 -16.88 -2.50 -6.92
N LEU A 430 -16.40 -2.13 -8.12
CA LEU A 430 -16.28 -0.74 -8.53
C LEU A 430 -17.64 -0.07 -8.68
N ARG A 431 -18.64 -0.79 -9.20
CA ARG A 431 -20.04 -0.30 -9.28
C ARG A 431 -20.68 0.06 -7.93
N LYS A 432 -20.05 -0.27 -6.81
CA LYS A 432 -20.51 0.13 -5.46
C LYS A 432 -19.88 1.45 -5.00
N ILE A 433 -19.01 2.05 -5.81
CA ILE A 433 -18.30 3.28 -5.52
C ILE A 433 -18.88 4.39 -6.39
N ASP A 434 -20.01 4.94 -5.95
CA ASP A 434 -20.76 5.95 -6.71
C ASP A 434 -19.89 7.18 -7.05
N THR A 435 -19.05 7.63 -6.10
CA THR A 435 -18.15 8.76 -6.31
C THR A 435 -17.16 8.55 -7.46
N PHE A 436 -16.72 7.31 -7.71
CA PHE A 436 -15.81 7.04 -8.81
C PHE A 436 -16.55 7.12 -10.15
N LEU A 437 -17.76 6.55 -10.23
CA LEU A 437 -18.59 6.66 -11.42
C LEU A 437 -18.95 8.11 -11.75
N ASP A 438 -19.28 8.91 -10.74
CA ASP A 438 -19.63 10.32 -10.91
C ASP A 438 -18.44 11.13 -11.45
N ILE A 439 -17.23 10.87 -10.96
CA ILE A 439 -16.00 11.49 -11.51
C ILE A 439 -15.81 11.12 -12.98
N LEU A 440 -15.89 9.83 -13.32
CA LEU A 440 -15.70 9.37 -14.71
C LEU A 440 -16.72 10.01 -15.66
N LYS A 441 -18.00 10.03 -15.28
CA LYS A 441 -19.06 10.64 -16.10
C LYS A 441 -18.91 12.14 -16.24
N THR A 442 -18.59 12.84 -15.15
CA THR A 442 -18.43 14.30 -15.19
C THR A 442 -17.29 14.68 -16.13
N SER A 443 -16.13 14.04 -16.01
CA SER A 443 -14.98 14.31 -16.89
C SER A 443 -15.24 13.91 -18.34
N HIS A 444 -15.95 12.81 -18.57
CA HIS A 444 -16.40 12.41 -19.91
C HIS A 444 -17.33 13.47 -20.53
N ASP A 445 -18.36 13.89 -19.80
CA ASP A 445 -19.38 14.81 -20.32
C ASP A 445 -18.79 16.21 -20.58
N GLU A 446 -17.85 16.67 -19.75
CA GLU A 446 -17.07 17.89 -19.99
C GLU A 446 -16.24 17.78 -21.29
N CYS A 447 -15.55 16.65 -21.50
CA CYS A 447 -14.78 16.41 -22.72
C CYS A 447 -15.68 16.33 -23.96
N LEU A 448 -16.83 15.65 -23.85
CA LEU A 448 -17.78 15.48 -24.95
C LEU A 448 -18.38 16.82 -25.36
N LYS A 449 -18.80 17.63 -24.38
CA LYS A 449 -19.31 18.98 -24.63
C LYS A 449 -18.29 19.81 -25.41
N LYS A 450 -17.03 19.80 -24.98
CA LYS A 450 -15.94 20.53 -25.65
C LYS A 450 -15.69 20.02 -27.08
N PHE A 451 -15.76 18.70 -27.29
CA PHE A 451 -15.62 18.12 -28.62
C PHE A 451 -16.76 18.53 -29.56
N SER A 452 -18.02 18.46 -29.08
CA SER A 452 -19.20 18.83 -29.86
C SER A 452 -19.24 20.32 -30.23
N GLU A 453 -18.72 21.21 -29.39
CA GLU A 453 -18.62 22.65 -29.69
C GLU A 453 -17.70 22.94 -30.89
N LEU A 454 -16.82 22.00 -31.26
CA LEU A 454 -15.88 22.13 -32.38
C LEU A 454 -16.39 21.48 -33.68
N GLU A 455 -17.48 20.71 -33.64
CA GLU A 455 -18.04 20.06 -34.83
C GLU A 455 -18.83 21.05 -35.71
N GLU A 456 -18.16 21.66 -36.69
CA GLU A 456 -18.81 22.37 -37.80
C GLU A 456 -19.05 21.45 -39.03
N GLU A 457 -20.11 21.72 -39.80
CA GLU A 457 -20.67 20.87 -40.89
C GLU A 457 -19.69 20.57 -42.05
N ASP A 458 -18.58 21.29 -42.21
CA ASP A 458 -17.65 21.18 -43.35
C ASP A 458 -16.34 20.38 -43.05
N ASN A 459 -16.22 19.72 -41.90
CA ASN A 459 -14.98 19.09 -41.41
C ASN A 459 -14.70 17.65 -41.92
N PHE A 460 -15.12 17.29 -43.14
CA PHE A 460 -15.01 15.92 -43.69
C PHE A 460 -13.58 15.33 -43.77
N ASN A 461 -12.53 16.16 -43.75
CA ASN A 461 -11.13 15.69 -43.82
C ASN A 461 -10.45 15.50 -42.44
N LEU A 462 -11.11 15.84 -41.34
CA LEU A 462 -10.47 15.80 -40.01
C LEU A 462 -10.45 14.41 -39.35
N ASP A 463 -11.28 13.48 -39.81
CA ASP A 463 -11.36 12.12 -39.25
C ASP A 463 -10.13 11.24 -39.49
N LEU A 464 -9.17 11.70 -40.30
CA LEU A 464 -7.97 10.96 -40.69
C LEU A 464 -6.76 11.21 -39.77
N VAL A 465 -6.82 12.19 -38.86
CA VAL A 465 -5.70 12.51 -37.96
C VAL A 465 -5.82 11.73 -36.66
N LEU A 466 -4.87 10.82 -36.44
CA LEU A 466 -4.72 10.10 -35.18
C LEU A 466 -4.02 11.00 -34.15
N SER A 467 -4.44 10.91 -32.89
CA SER A 467 -3.72 11.59 -31.81
C SER A 467 -2.31 11.03 -31.69
N GLN A 468 -1.34 11.88 -31.40
CA GLN A 468 0.03 11.45 -31.17
C GLN A 468 0.25 11.03 -29.72
N THR A 469 1.27 10.21 -29.51
CA THR A 469 1.70 9.76 -28.18
C THR A 469 2.20 10.93 -27.35
N ILE A 470 1.70 11.06 -26.12
CA ILE A 470 2.20 12.02 -25.14
C ILE A 470 3.33 11.36 -24.36
N VAL A 471 4.49 12.00 -24.29
CA VAL A 471 5.64 11.51 -23.52
C VAL A 471 5.37 11.74 -22.03
N PRO A 472 5.34 10.68 -21.20
CA PRO A 472 5.13 10.81 -19.76
C PRO A 472 6.29 11.56 -19.12
N ARG A 473 5.98 12.56 -18.29
CA ARG A 473 7.00 13.32 -17.56
C ARG A 473 6.41 13.88 -16.28
N SER A 474 7.16 13.75 -15.20
CA SER A 474 6.87 14.44 -13.95
C SER A 474 7.95 15.45 -13.61
N GLU A 475 7.56 16.59 -13.04
CA GLU A 475 8.48 17.59 -12.50
C GLU A 475 9.05 17.19 -11.14
N ARG A 476 8.38 16.27 -10.43
CA ARG A 476 8.82 15.74 -9.14
C ARG A 476 9.17 14.25 -9.27
N THR A 477 10.46 13.94 -9.23
CA THR A 477 10.91 12.55 -9.07
C THR A 477 10.51 12.03 -7.70
N LEU A 478 9.73 10.95 -7.66
CA LEU A 478 9.37 10.28 -6.41
C LEU A 478 10.41 9.24 -6.04
N GLU A 479 10.75 9.20 -4.76
CA GLU A 479 11.62 8.20 -4.16
C GLU A 479 10.90 7.48 -3.02
N THR A 480 11.32 6.25 -2.72
CA THR A 480 10.81 5.55 -1.53
C THR A 480 11.45 6.14 -0.27
N LEU A 481 10.67 6.24 0.81
CA LEU A 481 11.19 6.71 2.11
C LEU A 481 11.34 5.54 3.06
N THR A 482 12.57 5.22 3.45
CA THR A 482 12.82 4.12 4.38
C THR A 482 12.28 4.44 5.78
N PRO A 483 11.77 3.44 6.51
CA PRO A 483 11.34 3.64 7.89
C PRO A 483 12.52 4.08 8.77
N ASP A 484 12.35 5.20 9.50
CA ASP A 484 13.34 5.69 10.46
C ASP A 484 13.11 5.03 11.82
N PHE A 485 13.84 3.94 12.08
CA PHE A 485 13.77 3.22 13.36
C PHE A 485 14.37 4.01 14.52
N LYS A 486 15.28 4.98 14.26
CA LYS A 486 15.91 5.79 15.32
C LYS A 486 14.95 6.81 15.93
N SER A 487 13.93 7.20 15.18
CA SER A 487 12.92 8.17 15.62
C SER A 487 12.24 7.73 16.93
N VAL A 488 12.08 6.41 17.13
CA VAL A 488 11.43 5.82 18.31
C VAL A 488 12.46 5.13 19.20
N LYS A 489 13.01 5.89 20.16
CA LYS A 489 13.96 5.35 21.12
C LYS A 489 13.28 4.43 22.12
N VAL A 490 13.90 3.28 22.35
CA VAL A 490 13.43 2.26 23.29
C VAL A 490 14.49 1.96 24.34
N LYS A 491 14.02 1.68 25.57
CA LYS A 491 14.85 1.03 26.59
C LYS A 491 14.59 -0.46 26.54
N ASP A 492 15.65 -1.25 26.50
CA ASP A 492 15.62 -2.70 26.56
C ASP A 492 14.87 -3.19 27.80
N ILE A 493 13.77 -3.92 27.57
CA ILE A 493 12.91 -4.50 28.61
C ILE A 493 13.71 -5.45 29.51
N PHE A 494 14.63 -6.23 28.94
CA PHE A 494 15.39 -7.26 29.66
C PHE A 494 16.81 -6.79 30.03
N ALA A 495 17.02 -5.48 30.18
CA ALA A 495 18.31 -4.90 30.53
C ALA A 495 18.95 -5.49 31.81
N ARG A 496 18.13 -6.04 32.71
CA ARG A 496 18.58 -6.70 33.96
C ARG A 496 19.34 -8.01 33.74
N LEU A 497 19.19 -8.67 32.59
CA LEU A 497 19.99 -9.85 32.21
C LEU A 497 21.46 -9.51 31.87
N GLY A 498 21.85 -8.25 32.04
CA GLY A 498 23.22 -7.78 31.82
C GLY A 498 23.43 -7.07 30.47
N PRO A 499 24.64 -6.52 30.26
CA PRO A 499 24.97 -5.76 29.06
C PRO A 499 25.06 -6.65 27.82
N ILE A 500 24.38 -6.25 26.73
CA ILE A 500 24.31 -7.01 25.46
C ILE A 500 25.70 -7.31 24.89
N ALA A 501 26.66 -6.40 25.02
CA ALA A 501 28.03 -6.61 24.52
C ALA A 501 28.74 -7.83 25.14
N ILE A 502 28.26 -8.32 26.30
CA ILE A 502 28.81 -9.49 27.00
C ILE A 502 27.84 -10.67 26.93
N PHE A 503 26.54 -10.41 26.91
CA PHE A 503 25.47 -11.40 27.03
C PHE A 503 24.57 -11.48 25.78
N ASP A 504 25.18 -11.48 24.59
CA ASP A 504 24.51 -11.77 23.31
C ASP A 504 24.37 -13.28 23.13
N ALA A 505 23.13 -13.77 23.05
CA ALA A 505 22.81 -15.19 22.96
C ALA A 505 23.29 -15.85 21.65
N ASN A 506 23.66 -15.07 20.64
CA ASN A 506 24.17 -15.57 19.36
C ASN A 506 25.71 -15.66 19.31
N ASN A 507 26.41 -15.40 20.42
CA ASN A 507 27.89 -15.43 20.50
C ASN A 507 28.61 -14.55 19.47
N GLU A 508 27.93 -13.54 18.91
CA GLU A 508 28.56 -12.50 18.12
C GLU A 508 29.29 -11.55 19.08
N LEU A 509 30.59 -11.76 19.30
CA LEU A 509 31.46 -10.73 19.85
C LEU A 509 31.21 -9.47 19.03
N SER A 510 30.68 -8.43 19.67
CA SER A 510 30.27 -7.18 19.04
C SER A 510 31.48 -6.51 18.36
N THR A 511 31.79 -6.89 17.13
CA THR A 511 32.33 -5.93 16.17
C THR A 511 31.20 -4.97 15.90
N ASP A 512 31.44 -3.69 16.13
CA ASP A 512 30.55 -2.56 15.88
C ASP A 512 29.93 -2.63 14.47
N THR A 513 28.93 -3.49 14.32
CA THR A 513 27.88 -3.35 13.34
C THR A 513 26.74 -2.78 14.17
N ILE A 514 26.96 -1.53 14.61
CA ILE A 514 25.87 -0.57 14.64
C ILE A 514 25.22 -0.76 13.27
N LEU A 515 24.05 -1.41 13.25
CA LEU A 515 23.12 -1.24 12.15
C LEU A 515 23.17 0.26 11.88
N ASN A 516 23.56 0.67 10.68
CA ASN A 516 23.35 2.04 10.26
C ASN A 516 21.83 2.21 10.21
N PHE A 517 21.30 2.48 11.40
CA PHE A 517 19.93 2.72 11.77
C PHE A 517 19.46 4.02 11.13
#